data_AF-A0A949ZRK8-F1
#
_entry.id   AF-A0A949ZRK8-F1
#
_cell.length_a   1.000
_cell.length_b   1.000
_cell.length_c   1.000
_cell.angle_alpha   90.00
_cell.angle_beta   90.00
_cell.angle_gamma   90.00
#
_symmetry.space_group_name_H-M   'P 1'
#
loop_
_entity.id
_entity.type
_entity.pdbx_description
1 polymer ?
#
loop_
_entity_poly.entity_id
_entity_poly.type
_entity_poly.pdbx_seq_one_letter_code
_entity_poly.pdbx_strand_id
1 'polypeptide(L)'
;GYTRMRPVIMTALAMIIGMVPMAMGIGEGGEQNAPLGRAVIGGLLFATVATLFFVPVVFSMLHGRATAAEPGSEQDEFMMEVQQV
;
A
#
# COMPACT_ATOMS: atom_id res chain seq x y z
N GLY A 1 -3.53 0.13 10.17
CA GLY A 1 -3.81 0.19 8.71
C GLY A 1 -3.37 1.49 8.03
N TYR A 2 -3.64 2.67 8.61
CA TYR A 2 -3.52 3.96 7.91
C TYR A 2 -2.11 4.57 7.81
N THR A 3 -1.15 4.17 8.65
CA THR A 3 0.17 4.83 8.70
C THR A 3 1.04 4.54 7.47
N ARG A 4 0.86 3.39 6.80
CA ARG A 4 1.71 2.99 5.65
C ARG A 4 1.20 3.47 4.28
N MET A 5 -0.11 3.70 4.14
CA MET A 5 -0.67 4.19 2.87
C MET A 5 -0.24 5.62 2.55
N ARG A 6 0.01 6.44 3.58
CA ARG A 6 0.46 7.83 3.43
C ARG A 6 1.79 7.93 2.66
N PRO A 7 2.86 7.21 3.02
CA PRO A 7 4.11 7.18 2.26
C PRO A 7 3.97 6.74 0.80
N VAL A 8 3.20 5.68 0.52
CA VAL A 8 3.10 5.12 -0.84
C VAL A 8 2.41 6.09 -1.80
N ILE A 9 1.32 6.74 -1.34
CA ILE A 9 0.64 7.76 -2.14
C ILE A 9 1.53 9.00 -2.29
N MET A 10 2.28 9.39 -1.26
CA MET A 10 3.18 10.54 -1.31
C MET A 10 4.26 10.38 -2.39
N THR A 11 4.91 9.21 -2.47
CA THR A 11 5.98 8.96 -3.45
C THR A 11 5.43 8.85 -4.87
N ALA A 12 4.29 8.18 -5.04
CA ALA A 12 3.61 8.07 -6.33
C ALA A 12 3.22 9.46 -6.86
N LEU A 13 2.60 10.30 -6.03
CA LEU A 13 2.22 11.66 -6.42
C LEU A 13 3.42 12.53 -6.76
N ALA A 14 4.49 12.48 -5.96
CA ALA A 14 5.71 13.24 -6.22
C ALA A 14 6.33 12.88 -7.58
N MET A 15 6.43 11.58 -7.89
CA MET A 15 6.93 11.13 -9.19
C MET A 15 6.00 11.52 -10.35
N ILE A 16 4.68 11.37 -10.19
CA ILE A 16 3.71 11.77 -11.22
C ILE A 16 3.85 13.25 -11.54
N ILE A 17 3.89 14.12 -10.52
CA ILE A 17 4.06 15.57 -10.67
C ILE A 17 5.37 15.90 -11.39
N GLY A 18 6.48 15.26 -11.01
CA GLY A 18 7.78 15.47 -11.68
C GLY A 18 7.80 15.07 -13.16
N MET A 19 6.94 14.13 -13.55
CA MET A 19 6.86 13.62 -14.93
C MET A 19 5.80 14.33 -15.79
N VAL A 20 4.96 15.20 -15.21
CA VAL A 20 3.95 15.99 -15.93
C VAL A 20 4.53 16.78 -17.12
N PRO A 21 5.60 17.60 -16.97
CA PRO A 21 6.11 18.38 -18.10
C PRO A 21 6.67 17.50 -19.23
N MET A 22 7.32 16.38 -18.87
CA MET A 22 7.81 15.39 -19.84
C MET A 22 6.64 14.73 -20.58
N ALA A 23 5.58 14.33 -19.89
CA ALA A 23 4.41 13.69 -20.49
C ALA A 23 3.60 14.63 -21.39
N MET A 24 3.69 15.94 -21.16
CA MET A 24 3.15 16.97 -22.05
C MET A 24 4.04 17.21 -23.29
N GLY A 25 5.25 16.65 -23.34
CA GLY A 25 6.17 16.81 -24.46
C GLY A 25 6.77 18.21 -24.54
N ILE A 26 6.85 18.93 -23.42
CA ILE A 26 7.39 20.29 -23.37
C ILE A 26 8.91 20.19 -23.27
N GLY A 27 9.61 20.54 -24.36
CA GLY A 27 11.08 20.54 -24.44
C GLY A 27 11.60 19.85 -25.70
N GLU A 28 12.89 19.99 -25.97
CA GLU A 28 13.55 19.32 -27.11
C GLU A 28 13.46 17.80 -26.98
N GLY A 29 13.06 17.12 -28.06
CA GLY A 29 12.80 15.67 -28.04
C GLY A 29 11.50 15.27 -27.31
N GLY A 30 10.65 16.23 -26.95
CA GLY A 30 9.39 16.00 -26.24
C GLY A 30 8.44 15.04 -26.96
N GLU A 31 8.43 15.00 -28.29
CA GLU A 31 7.60 14.07 -29.06
C GLU A 31 7.99 12.60 -28.84
N GLN A 32 9.28 12.35 -28.59
CA GLN A 32 9.83 11.02 -28.34
C GLN A 32 9.75 10.64 -26.85
N ASN A 33 9.89 11.62 -25.95
CA ASN A 33 9.86 11.42 -24.50
C ASN A 33 8.45 11.49 -23.88
N ALA A 34 7.48 12.12 -24.53
CA ALA A 34 6.09 12.18 -24.08
C ALA A 34 5.42 10.80 -23.91
N PRO A 35 5.56 9.83 -24.86
CA PRO A 35 5.02 8.49 -24.64
C PRO A 35 5.68 7.76 -23.47
N LEU A 36 6.98 7.99 -23.23
CA LEU A 36 7.69 7.43 -22.06
C LEU A 36 7.11 7.99 -20.76
N GLY A 37 6.91 9.30 -20.67
CA GLY A 37 6.32 9.95 -19.49
C GLY A 37 4.91 9.43 -19.18
N ARG A 38 4.08 9.25 -20.21
CA ARG A 38 2.72 8.69 -20.06
C ARG A 38 2.75 7.24 -19.58
N ALA A 39 3.65 6.42 -20.12
CA ALA A 39 3.82 5.03 -19.70
C ALA A 39 4.21 4.92 -18.21
N VAL A 40 5.12 5.77 -17.74
CA VAL A 40 5.54 5.81 -16.33
C VAL A 40 4.39 6.24 -15.42
N ILE A 41 3.65 7.31 -15.77
CA ILE A 41 2.51 7.77 -14.97
C ILE A 41 1.45 6.67 -14.86
N GLY A 42 1.10 6.02 -15.97
CA GLY A 42 0.16 4.89 -15.96
C GLY A 42 0.66 3.71 -15.14
N GLY A 43 1.95 3.37 -15.29
CA GLY A 43 2.60 2.31 -14.53
C GLY A 43 2.62 2.57 -13.03
N LEU A 44 2.89 3.81 -12.60
CA LEU A 44 2.87 4.21 -11.19
C LEU A 44 1.47 4.13 -10.59
N LEU A 45 0.43 4.57 -11.33
CA LEU A 45 -0.95 4.45 -10.89
C LEU A 45 -1.34 2.98 -10.69
N PHE A 46 -1.04 2.13 -11.68
CA PHE A 46 -1.30 0.71 -11.61
C PHE A 46 -0.50 0.03 -10.48
N ALA A 47 0.80 0.31 -10.37
CA ALA A 47 1.67 -0.24 -9.34
C ALA A 47 1.25 0.18 -7.93
N THR A 48 0.76 1.41 -7.75
CA THR A 48 0.24 1.90 -6.47
C THR A 48 -0.99 1.11 -6.05
N VAL A 49 -1.98 0.99 -6.95
CA VAL A 49 -3.19 0.19 -6.69
C VAL A 49 -2.81 -1.27 -6.44
N ALA A 50 -2.03 -1.87 -7.34
CA ALA A 50 -1.58 -3.24 -7.22
C ALA A 50 -0.87 -3.49 -5.88
N THR A 51 0.04 -2.62 -5.44
CA THR A 51 0.74 -2.77 -4.15
C THR A 51 -0.23 -2.68 -2.97
N LEU A 52 -1.15 -1.72 -2.99
CA LEU A 52 -2.13 -1.55 -1.92
C LEU A 52 -3.07 -2.75 -1.76
N PHE A 53 -3.37 -3.48 -2.85
CA PHE A 53 -4.15 -4.72 -2.81
C PHE A 53 -3.29 -5.96 -2.59
N PHE A 54 -2.10 -6.01 -3.18
CA PHE A 54 -1.20 -7.15 -3.12
C PHE A 54 -0.67 -7.36 -1.70
N VAL A 55 -0.24 -6.29 -1.02
CA VAL A 55 0.25 -6.36 0.36
C VAL A 55 -0.77 -7.00 1.32
N PRO A 56 -2.04 -6.55 1.42
CA PRO A 56 -3.01 -7.16 2.32
C PRO A 56 -3.43 -8.57 1.87
N VAL A 57 -3.49 -8.86 0.56
CA VAL A 57 -3.80 -10.21 0.07
C VAL A 57 -2.70 -11.20 0.48
N VAL A 58 -1.43 -10.86 0.23
CA VAL A 58 -0.29 -11.70 0.64
C VAL A 58 -0.23 -11.80 2.16
N PHE A 59 -0.43 -10.70 2.88
CA PHE A 59 -0.47 -10.71 4.33
C PHE A 59 -1.59 -11.62 4.85
N SER A 60 -2.78 -11.58 4.23
CA SER A 60 -3.92 -12.44 4.57
C SER A 60 -3.69 -13.90 4.20
N MET A 61 -2.99 -14.22 3.12
CA MET A 61 -2.62 -15.61 2.81
C MET A 61 -1.61 -16.18 3.83
N LEU A 62 -0.64 -15.35 4.25
CA LEU A 62 0.38 -15.76 5.24
C LEU A 62 -0.19 -15.81 6.67
N HIS A 63 -0.99 -14.82 7.08
CA HIS A 63 -1.60 -14.73 8.42
C HIS A 63 -2.99 -15.35 8.53
N GLY A 64 -3.64 -15.72 7.43
CA GLY A 64 -4.91 -16.45 7.42
C GLY A 64 -4.78 -17.88 7.95
N ARG A 65 -3.55 -18.38 8.13
CA ARG A 65 -3.28 -19.58 8.95
C ARG A 65 -3.12 -19.28 10.45
N ALA A 66 -2.98 -18.01 10.84
CA ALA A 66 -2.72 -17.57 12.21
C ALA A 66 -3.95 -16.96 12.92
N THR A 67 -5.07 -16.73 12.21
CA THR A 67 -6.32 -16.16 12.76
C THR A 67 -7.43 -17.21 12.95
N ALA A 68 -7.05 -18.46 13.22
CA ALA A 68 -7.95 -19.49 13.77
C ALA A 68 -7.75 -19.69 15.29
N ALA A 69 -6.91 -18.89 15.94
CA ALA A 69 -6.74 -18.90 17.38
C ALA A 69 -7.22 -17.57 17.94
N GLU A 70 -8.46 -17.55 18.43
CA GLU A 70 -8.91 -16.53 19.38
C GLU A 70 -8.06 -16.63 20.66
N PRO A 71 -7.33 -15.59 21.08
CA PRO A 71 -6.78 -15.53 22.44
C PRO A 71 -7.85 -14.91 23.34
N GLY A 72 -8.97 -15.62 23.50
CA GLY A 72 -10.10 -15.23 24.34
C GLY A 72 -10.12 -15.92 25.72
N SER A 73 -9.24 -16.89 25.99
CA SER A 73 -9.33 -17.72 27.20
C SER A 73 -8.44 -17.27 28.37
N GLU A 74 -7.44 -16.39 28.14
CA GLU A 74 -6.52 -15.95 29.22
C GLU A 74 -7.08 -14.79 30.05
N GLN A 75 -7.99 -13.98 29.50
CA GLN A 75 -8.65 -12.90 30.24
C GLN A 75 -9.76 -13.41 31.17
N ASP A 76 -10.39 -14.54 30.84
CA ASP A 76 -11.42 -15.17 31.68
C ASP A 76 -10.82 -15.93 32.88
N GLU A 77 -9.59 -16.46 32.74
CA GLU A 77 -8.85 -17.14 33.82
C GLU A 77 -8.37 -16.14 34.89
N PHE A 78 -7.93 -14.96 34.47
CA PHE A 78 -7.53 -13.88 35.38
C PHE A 78 -8.74 -13.30 36.15
N MET A 79 -9.92 -13.25 35.53
CA MET A 79 -11.16 -12.85 36.20
C MET A 79 -11.64 -13.90 37.22
N MET A 80 -11.35 -15.20 37.00
CA MET A 80 -11.64 -16.27 37.96
C MET A 80 -10.68 -16.25 39.16
N GLU A 81 -9.40 -15.93 38.96
CA GLU A 81 -8.41 -15.85 40.05
C GLU A 81 -8.66 -14.66 40.99
N VAL A 82 -9.03 -13.49 40.46
CA VAL A 82 -9.32 -12.29 41.28
C VAL A 82 -10.63 -12.42 42.07
N GLN A 83 -11.58 -13.26 41.63
CA GLN A 83 -12.84 -13.48 42.34
C GLN A 83 -12.72 -14.54 43.47
N GLN A 84 -11.60 -15.27 43.54
CA GLN A 84 -11.31 -16.32 44.54
C GLN A 84 -10.33 -15.89 45.65
N VAL A 85 -9.91 -14.62 45.71
CA VAL A 85 -9.02 -14.06 46.75
C VAL A 85 -9.68 -12.92 47.53
#